data_AF-A0A5B8N0J6-F1
#
_entry.id   AF-A0A5B8N0J6-F1
#
_cell.length_a   1.000
_cell.length_b   1.000
_cell.length_c   1.000
_cell.angle_alpha   90.00
_cell.angle_beta   90.00
_cell.angle_gamma   90.00
#
_symmetry.space_group_name_H-M   'P 1'
#
loop_
_entity.id
_entity.type
_entity.pdbx_description
1 polymer ?
#
loop_
_entity_poly.entity_id
_entity_poly.type
_entity_poly.pdbx_seq_one_letter_code
_entity_poly.pdbx_strand_id
1 'polypeptide(L)'
;MVHATTQGNSNFAGTTAAGKSPSAHDKEVKLIKTAATDTGHTKKAIMAALRAIGLAGNPANVERVQELRADFEMVRAQRFCDRASARLSQPVPSLPTPSGRAPVLLPKGTPSKRLTALRIRAISAHAKGAFRHGAPGGTRFTVGFASCTSKVNYSVELGRNYDVYRGAYKGWGANVDNHQICVPADWRLRVERKGLANLGGLLTLDVLPMESPAGIALYDAVWASQGRGYDVRTERGFIAKSGDEHFHGDTPENAIAGLLRKCRILKKHMATVADLSSSVDSFIAKFSASDVKVSLDDARQTGSCEYGIRSWCQSVGIDIARVKVPVTEILEGFRKLPLSEVRRAVLFAARRHRVRLVNGS
;
A
#
# COMPACT_ATOMS: atom_id res chain seq x y z
N MET A 1 -33.21 13.85 -70.66
CA MET A 1 -33.44 12.39 -70.81
C MET A 1 -33.76 11.84 -69.44
N VAL A 2 -35.00 11.42 -69.29
CA VAL A 2 -35.66 11.05 -68.04
C VAL A 2 -35.48 9.56 -67.85
N HIS A 3 -34.83 9.12 -66.78
CA HIS A 3 -34.90 7.72 -66.34
C HIS A 3 -35.41 7.67 -64.91
N ALA A 4 -36.72 7.44 -64.82
CA ALA A 4 -37.44 7.05 -63.62
C ALA A 4 -36.93 5.67 -63.16
N THR A 5 -36.57 5.55 -61.89
CA THR A 5 -36.25 4.27 -61.26
C THR A 5 -37.36 3.92 -60.28
N THR A 6 -38.06 2.85 -60.61
CA THR A 6 -39.27 2.32 -59.96
C THR A 6 -38.98 1.83 -58.54
N GLN A 7 -39.77 2.30 -57.57
CA GLN A 7 -39.85 1.75 -56.22
C GLN A 7 -40.58 0.40 -56.24
N GLY A 8 -39.86 -0.68 -55.89
CA GLY A 8 -40.44 -1.99 -55.62
C GLY A 8 -40.69 -2.16 -54.12
N ASN A 9 -41.95 -2.03 -53.71
CA ASN A 9 -42.43 -2.37 -52.38
C ASN A 9 -42.51 -3.90 -52.25
N SER A 10 -41.57 -4.51 -51.51
CA SER A 10 -41.64 -5.94 -51.15
C SER A 10 -42.25 -6.09 -49.76
N ASN A 11 -43.52 -6.50 -49.72
CA ASN A 11 -44.19 -6.95 -48.51
C ASN A 11 -43.61 -8.32 -48.10
N PHE A 12 -42.59 -8.30 -47.23
CA PHE A 12 -42.09 -9.51 -46.56
C PHE A 12 -43.06 -9.87 -45.41
N ALA A 13 -44.03 -10.72 -45.72
CA ALA A 13 -44.82 -11.42 -44.71
C ALA A 13 -43.90 -12.39 -43.95
N GLY A 14 -43.36 -11.93 -42.83
CA GLY A 14 -42.58 -12.75 -41.91
C GLY A 14 -43.44 -13.88 -41.35
N THR A 15 -43.23 -15.08 -41.85
CA THR A 15 -43.76 -16.31 -41.27
C THR A 15 -43.20 -16.44 -39.85
N THR A 16 -44.05 -16.26 -38.84
CA THR A 16 -43.70 -16.47 -37.44
C THR A 16 -43.34 -17.94 -37.24
N ALA A 17 -42.04 -18.23 -37.22
CA ALA A 17 -41.52 -19.53 -36.84
C ALA A 17 -42.13 -19.92 -35.49
N ALA A 18 -42.91 -21.00 -35.45
CA ALA A 18 -43.44 -21.59 -34.24
C ALA A 18 -42.25 -21.95 -33.33
N GLY A 19 -41.93 -21.05 -32.39
CA GLY A 19 -40.83 -21.23 -31.46
C GLY A 19 -41.09 -22.49 -30.66
N LYS A 20 -40.19 -23.48 -30.78
CA LYS A 20 -40.19 -24.66 -29.93
C LYS A 20 -40.30 -24.19 -28.48
N SER A 21 -41.38 -24.61 -27.80
CA SER A 21 -41.56 -24.30 -26.40
C SER A 21 -40.32 -24.80 -25.64
N PRO A 22 -39.72 -23.99 -24.77
CA PRO A 22 -38.53 -24.39 -24.04
C PRO A 22 -38.82 -25.68 -23.27
N SER A 23 -37.83 -26.58 -23.23
CA SER A 23 -37.97 -27.81 -22.45
C SER A 23 -38.27 -27.46 -20.98
N ALA A 24 -38.95 -28.36 -20.26
CA ALA A 24 -39.26 -28.15 -18.85
C ALA A 24 -37.99 -27.84 -18.02
N HIS A 25 -36.88 -28.49 -18.38
CA HIS A 25 -35.57 -28.26 -17.78
C HIS A 25 -35.02 -26.85 -18.07
N ASP A 26 -35.07 -26.39 -19.32
CA ASP A 26 -34.62 -25.04 -19.68
C ASP A 26 -35.43 -23.95 -18.96
N LYS A 27 -36.73 -24.18 -18.82
CA LYS A 27 -37.62 -23.30 -18.07
C LYS A 27 -37.18 -23.21 -16.60
N GLU A 28 -36.93 -24.35 -15.96
CA GLU A 28 -36.49 -24.41 -14.57
C GLU A 28 -35.13 -23.70 -14.36
N VAL A 29 -34.13 -23.99 -15.21
CA VAL A 29 -32.81 -23.33 -15.14
C VAL A 29 -32.93 -21.81 -15.29
N LYS A 30 -33.82 -21.33 -16.17
CA LYS A 30 -34.09 -19.91 -16.36
C LYS A 30 -34.73 -19.27 -15.12
N LEU A 31 -35.73 -19.93 -14.51
CA LEU A 31 -36.37 -19.45 -13.26
C LEU A 31 -35.35 -19.38 -12.12
N ILE A 32 -34.51 -20.40 -11.97
CA ILE A 32 -33.41 -20.44 -10.98
C ILE A 32 -32.44 -19.27 -11.18
N LYS A 33 -32.01 -19.00 -12.42
CA LYS A 33 -31.12 -17.87 -12.73
C LYS A 33 -31.77 -16.52 -12.44
N THR A 34 -33.07 -16.36 -12.72
CA THR A 34 -33.81 -15.15 -12.37
C THR A 34 -33.94 -14.97 -10.86
N ALA A 35 -34.17 -16.06 -10.11
CA ALA A 35 -34.23 -16.03 -8.65
C ALA A 35 -32.88 -15.63 -8.03
N ALA A 36 -31.77 -16.09 -8.61
CA ALA A 36 -30.42 -15.79 -8.14
C ALA A 36 -29.89 -14.38 -8.52
N THR A 37 -30.57 -13.64 -9.38
CA THR A 37 -30.16 -12.29 -9.82
C THR A 37 -30.90 -11.18 -9.07
N ASP A 38 -30.26 -10.01 -8.92
CA ASP A 38 -30.78 -8.82 -8.25
C ASP A 38 -31.80 -8.05 -9.12
N THR A 39 -32.77 -8.77 -9.67
CA THR A 39 -33.91 -8.18 -10.37
C THR A 39 -34.95 -7.85 -9.30
N GLY A 40 -35.09 -6.56 -8.94
CA GLY A 40 -35.81 -6.06 -7.75
C GLY A 40 -37.06 -6.84 -7.26
N HIS A 41 -37.38 -6.72 -5.97
CA HIS A 41 -38.34 -7.59 -5.27
C HIS A 41 -39.83 -7.45 -5.66
N THR A 42 -40.18 -6.56 -6.59
CA THR A 42 -41.59 -6.35 -6.96
C THR A 42 -42.06 -7.37 -8.01
N LYS A 43 -43.31 -7.81 -7.93
CA LYS A 43 -43.92 -8.72 -8.94
C LYS A 43 -43.74 -8.18 -10.36
N LYS A 44 -43.88 -6.85 -10.55
CA LYS A 44 -43.68 -6.18 -11.84
C LYS A 44 -42.26 -6.32 -12.39
N ALA A 45 -41.23 -6.18 -11.53
CA ALA A 45 -39.83 -6.34 -11.94
C ALA A 45 -39.52 -7.80 -12.30
N ILE A 46 -40.04 -8.76 -11.54
CA ILE A 46 -39.89 -10.20 -11.83
C ILE A 46 -40.57 -10.54 -13.17
N MET A 47 -41.80 -10.07 -13.41
CA MET A 47 -42.49 -10.27 -14.69
C MET A 47 -41.70 -9.72 -15.87
N ALA A 48 -41.10 -8.52 -15.73
CA ALA A 48 -40.27 -7.93 -16.77
C ALA A 48 -39.00 -8.76 -17.03
N ALA A 49 -38.34 -9.21 -15.97
CA ALA A 49 -37.14 -10.07 -16.07
C ALA A 49 -37.46 -11.42 -16.76
N LEU A 50 -38.60 -12.04 -16.43
CA LEU A 50 -39.05 -13.28 -17.05
C LEU A 50 -39.31 -13.12 -18.55
N ARG A 51 -39.98 -12.03 -18.95
CA ARG A 51 -40.22 -11.73 -20.36
C ARG A 51 -38.92 -11.50 -21.13
N ALA A 52 -37.95 -10.82 -20.53
CA ALA A 52 -36.66 -10.55 -21.15
C ALA A 52 -35.86 -11.82 -21.47
N ILE A 53 -36.08 -12.92 -20.74
CA ILE A 53 -35.42 -14.22 -20.97
C ILE A 53 -36.28 -15.22 -21.76
N GLY A 54 -37.39 -14.75 -22.35
CA GLY A 54 -38.30 -15.53 -23.17
C GLY A 54 -39.22 -16.47 -22.38
N LEU A 55 -39.49 -16.17 -21.11
CA LEU A 55 -40.49 -16.87 -20.30
C LEU A 55 -41.76 -16.01 -20.15
N ALA A 56 -42.92 -16.68 -20.03
CA ALA A 56 -44.17 -16.00 -19.74
C ALA A 56 -44.11 -15.36 -18.34
N GLY A 57 -44.36 -14.06 -18.24
CA GLY A 57 -44.51 -13.36 -16.96
C GLY A 57 -45.87 -13.61 -16.31
N ASN A 58 -46.32 -14.86 -16.23
CA ASN A 58 -47.59 -15.24 -15.62
C ASN A 58 -47.46 -15.41 -14.09
N PRO A 59 -48.56 -15.41 -13.32
CA PRO A 59 -48.51 -15.51 -11.87
C PRO A 59 -47.73 -16.72 -11.35
N ALA A 60 -47.90 -17.90 -11.95
CA ALA A 60 -47.23 -19.13 -11.54
C ALA A 60 -45.70 -19.06 -11.63
N ASN A 61 -45.15 -18.48 -12.72
CA ASN A 61 -43.70 -18.32 -12.84
C ASN A 61 -43.16 -17.25 -11.88
N VAL A 62 -43.93 -16.20 -11.61
CA VAL A 62 -43.55 -15.15 -10.64
C VAL A 62 -43.49 -15.72 -9.23
N GLU A 63 -44.52 -16.47 -8.83
CA GLU A 63 -44.59 -17.15 -7.53
C GLU A 63 -43.44 -18.14 -7.37
N ARG A 64 -43.16 -18.94 -8.40
CA ARG A 64 -42.01 -19.87 -8.38
C ARG A 64 -40.66 -19.17 -8.20
N VAL A 65 -40.46 -18.01 -8.81
CA VAL A 65 -39.23 -17.20 -8.59
C VAL A 65 -39.17 -16.67 -7.16
N GLN A 66 -40.32 -16.30 -6.57
CA GLN A 66 -40.38 -15.83 -5.18
C GLN A 66 -40.07 -16.97 -4.19
N GLU A 67 -40.62 -18.16 -4.40
CA GLU A 67 -40.27 -19.38 -3.63
C GLU A 67 -38.78 -19.68 -3.69
N LEU A 68 -38.21 -19.75 -4.91
CA LEU A 68 -36.79 -20.02 -5.09
C LEU A 68 -35.90 -18.96 -4.42
N ARG A 69 -36.35 -17.70 -4.36
CA ARG A 69 -35.66 -16.65 -3.61
C ARG A 69 -35.70 -16.91 -2.11
N ALA A 70 -36.86 -17.26 -1.56
CA ALA A 70 -37.00 -17.61 -0.15
C ALA A 70 -36.10 -18.81 0.21
N ASP A 71 -36.06 -19.83 -0.66
CA ASP A 71 -35.17 -20.98 -0.50
C ASP A 71 -33.69 -20.57 -0.50
N PHE A 72 -33.28 -19.72 -1.44
CA PHE A 72 -31.91 -19.21 -1.48
C PHE A 72 -31.55 -18.36 -0.26
N GLU A 73 -32.48 -17.56 0.24
CA GLU A 73 -32.29 -16.77 1.47
C GLU A 73 -32.17 -17.67 2.70
N MET A 74 -33.02 -18.68 2.82
CA MET A 74 -32.96 -19.70 3.88
C MET A 74 -31.62 -20.45 3.86
N VAL A 75 -31.20 -20.97 2.70
CA VAL A 75 -29.91 -21.66 2.55
C VAL A 75 -28.75 -20.71 2.86
N ARG A 76 -28.83 -19.43 2.45
CA ARG A 76 -27.80 -18.44 2.76
C ARG A 76 -27.71 -18.18 4.27
N ALA A 77 -28.85 -18.02 4.94
CA ALA A 77 -28.92 -17.85 6.39
C ALA A 77 -28.32 -19.07 7.13
N GLN A 78 -28.70 -20.29 6.70
CA GLN A 78 -28.16 -21.53 7.26
C GLN A 78 -26.64 -21.61 7.12
N ARG A 79 -26.09 -21.31 5.93
CA ARG A 79 -24.63 -21.28 5.71
C ARG A 79 -23.90 -20.25 6.58
N PHE A 80 -24.58 -19.19 7.01
CA PHE A 80 -24.00 -18.25 7.98
C PHE A 80 -24.02 -18.83 9.39
N CYS A 81 -25.11 -19.48 9.82
CA CYS A 81 -25.16 -20.23 11.09
C CYS A 81 -24.10 -21.33 11.15
N ASP A 82 -23.94 -22.12 10.09
CA ASP A 82 -22.96 -23.21 10.03
C ASP A 82 -21.53 -22.68 10.17
N ARG A 83 -21.21 -21.58 9.46
CA ARG A 83 -19.88 -20.92 9.55
C ARG A 83 -19.64 -20.28 10.91
N ALA A 84 -20.67 -19.70 11.54
CA ALA A 84 -20.56 -19.15 12.88
C ALA A 84 -20.34 -20.26 13.91
N SER A 85 -21.09 -21.36 13.79
CA SER A 85 -20.98 -22.54 14.65
C SER A 85 -19.59 -23.18 14.54
N ALA A 86 -19.06 -23.32 13.32
CA ALA A 86 -17.72 -23.82 13.08
C ALA A 86 -16.61 -22.95 13.70
N ARG A 87 -16.83 -21.64 13.85
CA ARG A 87 -15.86 -20.72 14.47
C ARG A 87 -15.95 -20.69 15.99
N LEU A 88 -17.16 -20.83 16.55
CA LEU A 88 -17.42 -20.68 17.98
C LEU A 88 -17.34 -22.01 18.74
N SER A 89 -17.12 -23.13 18.06
CA SER A 89 -17.13 -24.49 18.63
C SER A 89 -18.42 -24.81 19.42
N GLN A 90 -19.48 -24.06 19.16
CA GLN A 90 -20.81 -24.20 19.75
C GLN A 90 -21.85 -23.90 18.68
N PRO A 91 -22.96 -24.67 18.61
CA PRO A 91 -24.02 -24.44 17.64
C PRO A 91 -24.67 -23.07 17.90
N VAL A 92 -24.79 -22.26 16.85
CA VAL A 92 -25.51 -20.99 16.87
C VAL A 92 -26.95 -21.27 16.41
N PRO A 93 -27.95 -21.32 17.31
CA PRO A 93 -29.31 -21.76 16.99
C PRO A 93 -30.06 -20.78 16.08
N SER A 94 -29.69 -19.50 16.14
CA SER A 94 -30.22 -18.46 15.26
C SER A 94 -29.21 -17.32 15.14
N LEU A 95 -29.19 -16.65 13.99
CA LEU A 95 -28.44 -15.40 13.86
C LEU A 95 -29.15 -14.32 14.69
N PRO A 96 -28.41 -13.41 15.34
CA PRO A 96 -29.02 -12.26 15.98
C PRO A 96 -29.87 -11.49 14.97
N THR A 97 -31.04 -11.05 15.41
CA THR A 97 -31.97 -10.25 14.61
C THR A 97 -31.20 -9.08 13.99
N PRO A 98 -31.37 -8.79 12.69
CA PRO A 98 -30.67 -7.69 12.05
C PRO A 98 -30.83 -6.43 12.89
N SER A 99 -29.73 -5.84 13.36
CA SER A 99 -29.73 -4.79 14.39
C SER A 99 -30.32 -3.45 13.91
N GLY A 100 -31.05 -3.43 12.79
CA GLY A 100 -31.50 -2.24 12.09
C GLY A 100 -30.37 -1.43 11.47
N ARG A 101 -29.10 -1.76 11.73
CA ARG A 101 -27.96 -1.07 11.13
C ARG A 101 -27.93 -1.38 9.63
N ALA A 102 -27.87 -0.32 8.84
CA ALA A 102 -27.69 -0.43 7.41
C ALA A 102 -26.51 -1.37 7.10
N PRO A 103 -26.64 -2.28 6.13
CA PRO A 103 -25.55 -3.17 5.76
C PRO A 103 -24.31 -2.33 5.42
N VAL A 104 -23.15 -2.73 5.95
CA VAL A 104 -21.88 -2.10 5.55
C VAL A 104 -21.64 -2.45 4.09
N LEU A 105 -22.01 -1.53 3.21
CA LEU A 105 -21.81 -1.68 1.78
C LEU A 105 -20.31 -1.61 1.49
N LEU A 106 -19.77 -2.69 0.93
CA LEU A 106 -18.43 -2.65 0.39
C LEU A 106 -18.35 -1.59 -0.71
N PRO A 107 -17.19 -0.92 -0.90
CA PRO A 107 -17.00 -0.01 -2.02
C PRO A 107 -17.41 -0.65 -3.35
N LYS A 108 -18.00 0.14 -4.24
CA LYS A 108 -18.44 -0.34 -5.56
C LYS A 108 -17.28 -1.03 -6.31
N GLY A 109 -17.59 -2.09 -7.06
CA GLY A 109 -16.64 -2.83 -7.89
C GLY A 109 -16.56 -4.32 -7.56
N THR A 110 -15.73 -5.06 -8.30
CA THR A 110 -15.46 -6.48 -8.04
C THR A 110 -14.53 -6.63 -6.82
N PRO A 111 -14.51 -7.79 -6.13
CA PRO A 111 -13.54 -8.07 -5.06
C PRO A 111 -12.09 -7.78 -5.48
N SER A 112 -11.71 -8.15 -6.70
CA SER A 112 -10.37 -7.90 -7.24
C SER A 112 -10.07 -6.40 -7.38
N LYS A 113 -11.01 -5.59 -7.88
CA LYS A 113 -10.84 -4.13 -7.99
C LYS A 113 -10.65 -3.48 -6.62
N ARG A 114 -11.44 -3.90 -5.62
CA ARG A 114 -11.30 -3.41 -4.24
C ARG A 114 -9.95 -3.78 -3.63
N LEU A 115 -9.52 -5.03 -3.82
CA LEU A 115 -8.23 -5.50 -3.31
C LEU A 115 -7.06 -4.74 -3.96
N THR A 116 -7.11 -4.52 -5.27
CA THR A 116 -6.15 -3.69 -6.01
C THR A 116 -6.11 -2.27 -5.46
N ALA A 117 -7.26 -1.61 -5.33
CA ALA A 117 -7.33 -0.24 -4.79
C ALA A 117 -6.74 -0.15 -3.37
N LEU A 118 -6.99 -1.17 -2.54
CA LEU A 118 -6.43 -1.24 -1.19
C LEU A 118 -4.90 -1.41 -1.21
N ARG A 119 -4.37 -2.25 -2.10
CA ARG A 119 -2.91 -2.43 -2.27
C ARG A 119 -2.24 -1.13 -2.72
N ILE A 120 -2.81 -0.45 -3.71
CA ILE A 120 -2.35 0.85 -4.20
C ILE A 120 -2.32 1.86 -3.05
N ARG A 121 -3.43 1.97 -2.31
CA ARG A 121 -3.53 2.90 -1.17
C ARG A 121 -2.45 2.63 -0.12
N ALA A 122 -2.20 1.37 0.22
CA ALA A 122 -1.21 0.99 1.21
C ALA A 122 0.20 1.41 0.80
N ILE A 123 0.66 1.00 -0.40
CA ILE A 123 2.02 1.34 -0.84
C ILE A 123 2.20 2.85 -1.07
N SER A 124 1.19 3.55 -1.60
CA SER A 124 1.26 5.00 -1.75
C SER A 124 1.34 5.72 -0.40
N ALA A 125 0.68 5.21 0.65
CA ALA A 125 0.79 5.78 1.99
C ALA A 125 2.21 5.63 2.56
N HIS A 126 2.83 4.47 2.39
CA HIS A 126 4.22 4.26 2.81
C HIS A 126 5.20 5.11 1.99
N ALA A 127 5.02 5.20 0.67
CA ALA A 127 5.84 6.05 -0.19
C ALA A 127 5.77 7.53 0.19
N LYS A 128 4.59 8.05 0.50
CA LYS A 128 4.41 9.43 0.99
C LYS A 128 5.10 9.68 2.33
N GLY A 129 5.09 8.68 3.21
CA GLY A 129 5.79 8.78 4.51
C GLY A 129 7.31 8.67 4.40
N ALA A 130 7.82 7.98 3.39
CA ALA A 130 9.25 7.72 3.22
C ALA A 130 9.97 8.78 2.37
N PHE A 131 9.29 9.38 1.39
CA PHE A 131 9.95 10.22 0.38
C PHE A 131 9.33 11.61 0.29
N ARG A 132 10.16 12.56 -0.14
CA ARG A 132 9.71 13.91 -0.47
C ARG A 132 8.74 13.86 -1.63
N HIS A 133 7.66 14.60 -1.48
CA HIS A 133 6.66 14.78 -2.50
C HIS A 133 6.01 16.15 -2.34
N GLY A 134 5.20 16.57 -3.31
CA GLY A 134 4.45 17.83 -3.25
C GLY A 134 5.08 18.93 -4.09
N ALA A 135 5.46 18.64 -5.33
CA ALA A 135 5.93 19.68 -6.23
C ALA A 135 4.84 20.76 -6.45
N PRO A 136 5.21 22.03 -6.75
CA PRO A 136 4.24 23.13 -6.84
C PRO A 136 3.09 22.91 -7.84
N GLY A 137 3.32 22.12 -8.89
CA GLY A 137 2.33 21.76 -9.90
C GLY A 137 1.46 20.56 -9.53
N GLY A 138 1.69 19.96 -8.36
CA GLY A 138 1.02 18.78 -7.84
C GLY A 138 1.89 17.52 -7.89
N THR A 139 1.37 16.46 -7.28
CA THR A 139 2.02 15.14 -7.18
C THR A 139 1.08 14.05 -7.64
N ARG A 140 1.61 13.07 -8.38
CA ARG A 140 0.87 11.87 -8.79
C ARG A 140 1.61 10.61 -8.38
N PHE A 141 0.88 9.63 -7.84
CA PHE A 141 1.38 8.29 -7.57
C PHE A 141 0.68 7.29 -8.48
N THR A 142 1.47 6.56 -9.25
CA THR A 142 1.02 5.44 -10.09
C THR A 142 1.65 4.17 -9.56
N VAL A 143 0.81 3.17 -9.29
CA VAL A 143 1.26 1.89 -8.72
C VAL A 143 0.89 0.76 -9.68
N GLY A 144 1.90 0.06 -10.18
CA GLY A 144 1.80 -1.17 -10.96
C GLY A 144 2.14 -2.40 -10.13
N PHE A 145 1.80 -3.58 -10.67
CA PHE A 145 2.13 -4.86 -10.04
C PHE A 145 3.07 -5.68 -10.93
N ALA A 146 4.26 -5.98 -10.41
CA ALA A 146 5.29 -6.75 -11.08
C ALA A 146 4.93 -8.25 -11.12
N SER A 147 5.23 -8.90 -12.25
CA SER A 147 5.14 -10.35 -12.39
C SER A 147 6.38 -11.09 -11.87
N CYS A 148 7.51 -10.39 -11.71
CA CYS A 148 8.77 -10.92 -11.23
C CYS A 148 9.62 -9.83 -10.54
N THR A 149 10.56 -10.23 -9.69
CA THR A 149 11.37 -9.33 -8.85
C THR A 149 12.29 -8.39 -9.64
N SER A 150 12.70 -8.75 -10.86
CA SER A 150 13.50 -7.88 -11.73
C SER A 150 12.74 -6.65 -12.23
N LYS A 151 11.39 -6.70 -12.25
CA LYS A 151 10.53 -5.57 -12.64
C LYS A 151 10.10 -4.69 -11.46
N VAL A 152 10.47 -5.06 -10.24
CA VAL A 152 10.21 -4.24 -9.04
C VAL A 152 11.10 -3.00 -9.09
N ASN A 153 10.48 -1.82 -9.01
CA ASN A 153 11.14 -0.54 -9.16
C ASN A 153 10.34 0.58 -8.46
N TYR A 154 11.03 1.65 -8.14
CA TYR A 154 10.45 2.97 -7.91
C TYR A 154 11.32 4.03 -8.61
N SER A 155 10.69 4.80 -9.51
CA SER A 155 11.23 6.03 -10.09
C SER A 155 10.33 7.25 -9.89
N VAL A 156 10.89 8.45 -10.04
CA VAL A 156 10.15 9.70 -10.07
C VAL A 156 10.50 10.46 -11.35
N GLU A 157 9.47 10.82 -12.11
CA GLU A 157 9.61 11.64 -13.30
C GLU A 157 9.09 13.05 -13.04
N LEU A 158 9.91 14.06 -13.35
CA LEU A 158 9.49 15.45 -13.27
C LEU A 158 8.76 15.86 -14.55
N GLY A 159 7.48 16.23 -14.40
CA GLY A 159 6.66 16.81 -15.45
C GLY A 159 6.43 18.31 -15.25
N ARG A 160 5.63 18.90 -16.13
CA ARG A 160 5.16 20.28 -16.03
C ARG A 160 3.63 20.35 -16.11
N ASN A 161 3.05 21.22 -15.31
CA ASN A 161 1.64 21.58 -15.33
C ASN A 161 1.53 23.10 -15.59
N TYR A 162 0.90 23.46 -16.71
CA TYR A 162 0.77 24.84 -17.18
C TYR A 162 -0.52 25.52 -16.71
N ASP A 163 -1.39 24.77 -16.02
CA ASP A 163 -2.72 25.22 -15.58
C ASP A 163 -2.74 25.69 -14.12
N VAL A 164 -1.60 25.60 -13.42
CA VAL A 164 -1.49 25.89 -11.98
C VAL A 164 -1.55 27.38 -11.71
N TYR A 165 -0.79 28.17 -12.47
CA TYR A 165 -0.68 29.61 -12.26
C TYR A 165 -1.78 30.37 -13.01
N ARG A 166 -2.23 31.50 -12.43
CA ARG A 166 -3.23 32.42 -13.00
C ARG A 166 -2.71 33.85 -13.07
N GLY A 167 -3.50 34.76 -13.66
CA GLY A 167 -3.13 36.17 -13.80
C GLY A 167 -1.90 36.35 -14.69
N ALA A 168 -0.96 37.18 -14.26
CA ALA A 168 0.26 37.50 -15.04
C ALA A 168 1.17 36.28 -15.28
N TYR A 169 1.03 35.23 -14.48
CA TYR A 169 1.83 33.99 -14.58
C TYR A 169 1.05 32.85 -15.27
N LYS A 170 -0.12 33.12 -15.85
CA LYS A 170 -0.89 32.10 -16.58
C LYS A 170 -0.05 31.52 -17.72
N GLY A 171 -0.04 30.20 -17.85
CA GLY A 171 0.76 29.49 -18.86
C GLY A 171 2.23 29.27 -18.46
N TRP A 172 2.64 29.65 -17.24
CA TRP A 172 3.94 29.26 -16.70
C TRP A 172 3.89 27.81 -16.22
N GLY A 173 4.97 27.05 -16.49
CA GLY A 173 5.04 25.65 -16.09
C GLY A 173 5.40 25.50 -14.62
N ALA A 174 4.53 24.87 -13.83
CA ALA A 174 4.83 24.40 -12.48
C ALA A 174 5.31 22.94 -12.52
N ASN A 175 6.34 22.60 -11.76
CA ASN A 175 6.87 21.24 -11.72
C ASN A 175 5.87 20.27 -11.08
N VAL A 176 5.73 19.08 -11.67
CA VAL A 176 4.94 17.96 -11.14
C VAL A 176 5.87 16.80 -10.84
N ASP A 177 5.76 16.18 -9.68
CA ASP A 177 6.45 14.93 -9.34
C ASP A 177 5.54 13.72 -9.60
N ASN A 178 5.90 12.91 -10.60
CA ASN A 178 5.18 11.69 -10.98
C ASN A 178 5.91 10.45 -10.45
N HIS A 179 5.43 9.91 -9.34
CA HIS A 179 5.97 8.72 -8.71
C HIS A 179 5.42 7.47 -9.41
N GLN A 180 6.32 6.65 -9.95
CA GLN A 180 6.00 5.36 -10.56
C GLN A 180 6.54 4.24 -9.68
N ILE A 181 5.65 3.44 -9.11
CA ILE A 181 5.99 2.36 -8.18
C ILE A 181 5.52 1.03 -8.78
N CYS A 182 6.40 0.05 -8.86
CA CYS A 182 6.07 -1.31 -9.30
C CYS A 182 6.50 -2.31 -8.23
N VAL A 183 5.54 -3.04 -7.64
CA VAL A 183 5.76 -4.00 -6.55
C VAL A 183 5.05 -5.34 -6.84
N PRO A 184 5.38 -6.46 -6.18
CA PRO A 184 4.62 -7.70 -6.37
C PRO A 184 3.14 -7.55 -6.00
N ALA A 185 2.26 -8.32 -6.65
CA ALA A 185 0.82 -8.29 -6.35
C ALA A 185 0.49 -8.64 -4.89
N ASP A 186 1.32 -9.47 -4.26
CA ASP A 186 1.22 -9.90 -2.86
C ASP A 186 2.15 -9.10 -1.90
N TRP A 187 2.63 -7.92 -2.32
CA TRP A 187 3.52 -7.05 -1.53
C TRP A 187 3.10 -6.89 -0.07
N ARG A 188 1.80 -6.70 0.19
CA ARG A 188 1.28 -6.56 1.56
C ARG A 188 1.58 -7.77 2.44
N LEU A 189 1.55 -8.99 1.88
CA LEU A 189 1.83 -10.23 2.61
C LEU A 189 3.34 -10.40 2.83
N ARG A 190 4.15 -10.07 1.81
CA ARG A 190 5.60 -10.23 1.86
C ARG A 190 6.28 -9.19 2.75
N VAL A 191 5.83 -7.94 2.68
CA VAL A 191 6.49 -6.77 3.23
C VAL A 191 5.69 -6.13 4.36
N GLU A 192 4.53 -5.54 4.04
CA GLU A 192 3.77 -4.68 4.97
C GLU A 192 3.38 -5.41 6.26
N ARG A 193 2.72 -6.57 6.14
CA ARG A 193 2.24 -7.35 7.29
C ARG A 193 3.36 -7.93 8.13
N LYS A 194 4.58 -7.99 7.61
CA LYS A 194 5.78 -8.41 8.35
C LYS A 194 6.49 -7.24 9.05
N GLY A 195 5.96 -6.03 8.95
CA GLY A 195 6.58 -4.83 9.49
C GLY A 195 7.88 -4.45 8.76
N LEU A 196 7.98 -4.78 7.47
CA LEU A 196 9.18 -4.52 6.65
C LEU A 196 9.02 -3.31 5.73
N ALA A 197 7.84 -2.68 5.67
CA ALA A 197 7.56 -1.64 4.69
C ALA A 197 8.51 -0.45 4.79
N ASN A 198 8.75 0.07 6.01
CA ASN A 198 9.62 1.21 6.24
C ASN A 198 10.71 0.82 7.23
N LEU A 199 11.95 0.73 6.74
CA LEU A 199 13.12 0.33 7.53
C LEU A 199 14.21 1.38 7.37
N GLY A 200 14.53 2.11 8.44
CA GLY A 200 15.63 3.08 8.45
C GLY A 200 15.43 4.24 7.47
N GLY A 201 14.18 4.65 7.22
CA GLY A 201 13.84 5.67 6.22
C GLY A 201 13.90 5.18 4.77
N LEU A 202 13.97 3.86 4.56
CA LEU A 202 13.90 3.22 3.24
C LEU A 202 12.55 2.52 3.07
N LEU A 203 12.00 2.54 1.86
CA LEU A 203 10.75 1.85 1.52
C LEU A 203 11.07 0.49 0.89
N THR A 204 10.73 -0.61 1.56
CA THR A 204 10.92 -1.95 0.99
C THR A 204 9.85 -2.25 -0.06
N LEU A 205 10.29 -2.60 -1.27
CA LEU A 205 9.46 -2.84 -2.45
C LEU A 205 9.20 -4.33 -2.72
N ASP A 206 10.12 -5.21 -2.32
CA ASP A 206 9.95 -6.67 -2.37
C ASP A 206 10.92 -7.33 -1.37
N VAL A 207 10.55 -8.51 -0.88
CA VAL A 207 11.41 -9.37 -0.07
C VAL A 207 11.13 -10.85 -0.39
N LEU A 208 12.21 -11.62 -0.47
CA LEU A 208 12.19 -13.08 -0.58
C LEU A 208 12.94 -13.64 0.64
N PRO A 209 12.31 -14.47 1.48
CA PRO A 209 12.96 -15.02 2.66
C PRO A 209 14.11 -15.95 2.27
N MET A 210 15.17 -15.92 3.06
CA MET A 210 16.37 -16.76 2.89
C MET A 210 16.66 -17.53 4.17
N GLU A 211 17.44 -18.62 4.02
CA GLU A 211 17.99 -19.33 5.16
C GLU A 211 18.91 -18.42 5.98
N SER A 212 18.81 -18.50 7.30
CA SER A 212 19.57 -17.63 8.21
C SER A 212 19.77 -18.25 9.58
N PRO A 213 20.77 -17.79 10.35
CA PRO A 213 20.98 -18.23 11.73
C PRO A 213 19.75 -18.00 12.61
N ALA A 214 19.59 -18.83 13.65
CA ALA A 214 18.48 -18.74 14.59
C ALA A 214 18.36 -17.34 15.20
N GLY A 215 17.13 -16.80 15.22
CA GLY A 215 16.83 -15.47 15.77
C GLY A 215 17.07 -14.31 14.80
N ILE A 216 17.56 -14.56 13.59
CA ILE A 216 17.69 -13.55 12.53
C ILE A 216 16.81 -13.96 11.36
N ALA A 217 16.01 -13.04 10.85
CA ALA A 217 15.34 -13.19 9.57
C ALA A 217 16.15 -12.49 8.49
N LEU A 218 16.56 -13.23 7.46
CA LEU A 218 17.26 -12.72 6.29
C LEU A 218 16.35 -12.71 5.07
N TYR A 219 16.48 -11.67 4.25
CA TYR A 219 15.73 -11.49 3.02
C TYR A 219 16.64 -11.02 1.88
N ASP A 220 16.49 -11.59 0.69
CA ASP A 220 16.85 -10.92 -0.56
C ASP A 220 15.76 -9.88 -0.85
N ALA A 221 16.16 -8.63 -1.09
CA ALA A 221 15.27 -7.50 -1.01
C ALA A 221 15.53 -6.44 -2.08
N VAL A 222 14.46 -5.73 -2.40
CA VAL A 222 14.48 -4.52 -3.23
C VAL A 222 13.89 -3.40 -2.39
N TRP A 223 14.58 -2.26 -2.29
CA TRP A 223 14.09 -1.11 -1.55
C TRP A 223 14.33 0.19 -2.32
N ALA A 224 13.58 1.22 -1.97
CA ALA A 224 13.77 2.57 -2.48
C ALA A 224 14.45 3.46 -1.43
N SER A 225 15.26 4.39 -1.90
CA SER A 225 15.95 5.40 -1.09
C SER A 225 15.75 6.80 -1.67
N GLN A 226 15.70 7.81 -0.80
CA GLN A 226 15.54 9.20 -1.21
C GLN A 226 16.86 9.70 -1.81
N GLY A 227 16.81 10.14 -3.06
CA GLY A 227 17.87 10.88 -3.74
C GLY A 227 17.79 12.39 -3.48
N ARG A 228 18.56 13.18 -4.24
CA ARG A 228 18.50 14.65 -4.15
C ARG A 228 17.17 15.18 -4.68
N GLY A 229 16.53 16.10 -3.94
CA GLY A 229 15.28 16.72 -4.38
C GLY A 229 14.12 15.73 -4.32
N TYR A 230 13.50 15.43 -5.47
CA TYR A 230 12.44 14.41 -5.62
C TYR A 230 12.96 13.09 -6.20
N ASP A 231 14.27 12.97 -6.49
CA ASP A 231 14.86 11.73 -7.01
C ASP A 231 14.64 10.57 -6.04
N VAL A 232 14.33 9.38 -6.55
CA VAL A 232 14.19 8.15 -5.78
C VAL A 232 14.97 7.06 -6.50
N ARG A 233 15.79 6.33 -5.74
CA ARG A 233 16.64 5.26 -6.27
C ARG A 233 16.17 3.92 -5.78
N THR A 234 16.07 2.97 -6.69
CA THR A 234 15.82 1.56 -6.37
C THR A 234 17.15 0.85 -6.16
N GLU A 235 17.29 0.21 -5.02
CA GLU A 235 18.46 -0.55 -4.59
C GLU A 235 18.07 -2.02 -4.43
N ARG A 236 19.04 -2.92 -4.57
CA ARG A 236 18.90 -4.37 -4.39
C ARG A 236 19.99 -4.88 -3.46
N GLY A 237 19.66 -5.88 -2.65
CA GLY A 237 20.61 -6.50 -1.73
C GLY A 237 19.87 -7.27 -0.66
N PHE A 238 20.33 -7.19 0.58
CA PHE A 238 19.87 -8.05 1.66
C PHE A 238 19.42 -7.25 2.88
N ILE A 239 18.33 -7.70 3.50
CA ILE A 239 17.83 -7.16 4.76
C ILE A 239 17.93 -8.25 5.82
N ALA A 240 18.70 -7.99 6.87
CA ALA A 240 18.68 -8.80 8.08
C ALA A 240 17.84 -8.10 9.16
N LYS A 241 16.97 -8.84 9.86
CA LYS A 241 16.10 -8.32 10.92
C LYS A 241 16.08 -9.22 12.16
N SER A 242 16.10 -8.62 13.34
CA SER A 242 15.92 -9.27 14.64
C SER A 242 15.16 -8.34 15.59
N GLY A 243 13.94 -8.71 15.99
CA GLY A 243 13.05 -7.82 16.72
C GLY A 243 12.74 -6.57 15.90
N ASP A 244 12.93 -5.38 16.48
CA ASP A 244 12.75 -4.09 15.81
C ASP A 244 14.00 -3.60 15.06
N GLU A 245 15.13 -4.28 15.27
CA GLU A 245 16.38 -3.91 14.64
C GLU A 245 16.55 -4.59 13.28
N HIS A 246 17.13 -3.84 12.36
CA HIS A 246 17.33 -4.24 10.99
C HIS A 246 18.61 -3.61 10.43
N PHE A 247 19.14 -4.23 9.37
CA PHE A 247 20.31 -3.73 8.65
C PHE A 247 20.24 -4.11 7.17
N HIS A 248 20.63 -3.17 6.31
CA HIS A 248 20.71 -3.35 4.86
C HIS A 248 22.16 -3.62 4.46
N GLY A 249 22.39 -4.64 3.64
CA GLY A 249 23.70 -5.00 3.09
C GLY A 249 23.62 -5.27 1.59
N ASP A 250 24.75 -5.15 0.91
CA ASP A 250 24.95 -5.59 -0.48
C ASP A 250 25.11 -7.12 -0.57
N THR A 251 25.52 -7.76 0.53
CA THR A 251 25.63 -9.22 0.67
C THR A 251 24.88 -9.72 1.91
N PRO A 252 24.51 -11.02 1.96
CA PRO A 252 23.91 -11.65 3.14
C PRO A 252 24.77 -11.49 4.40
N GLU A 253 26.07 -11.70 4.26
CA GLU A 253 27.04 -11.69 5.35
C GLU A 253 27.16 -10.27 5.92
N ASN A 254 27.21 -9.25 5.07
CA ASN A 254 27.27 -7.86 5.49
C ASN A 254 25.98 -7.43 6.20
N ALA A 255 24.81 -7.88 5.71
CA ALA A 255 23.53 -7.62 6.36
C ALA A 255 23.48 -8.22 7.78
N ILE A 256 23.86 -9.49 7.92
CA ILE A 256 23.88 -10.20 9.22
C ILE A 256 24.92 -9.57 10.16
N ALA A 257 26.15 -9.36 9.70
CA ALA A 257 27.22 -8.77 10.51
C ALA A 257 26.87 -7.36 10.98
N GLY A 258 26.27 -6.55 10.09
CA GLY A 258 25.79 -5.20 10.41
C GLY A 258 24.69 -5.22 11.47
N LEU A 259 23.70 -6.12 11.34
CA LEU A 259 22.66 -6.30 12.34
C LEU A 259 23.22 -6.73 13.70
N LEU A 260 24.09 -7.74 13.73
CA LEU A 260 24.72 -8.22 14.97
C LEU A 260 25.53 -7.12 15.67
N ARG A 261 26.26 -6.32 14.89
CA ARG A 261 26.97 -5.14 15.40
C ARG A 261 25.99 -4.13 16.00
N LYS A 262 24.91 -3.80 15.30
CA LYS A 262 23.86 -2.87 15.77
C LYS A 262 23.23 -3.35 17.08
N CYS A 263 22.87 -4.63 17.16
CA CYS A 263 22.33 -5.25 18.38
C CYS A 263 23.32 -5.22 19.54
N ARG A 264 24.62 -5.45 19.30
CA ARG A 264 25.66 -5.39 20.33
C ARG A 264 25.84 -3.97 20.88
N ILE A 265 25.84 -2.96 20.00
CA ILE A 265 25.92 -1.54 20.37
C ILE A 265 24.73 -1.18 21.26
N LEU A 266 23.53 -1.59 20.88
CA LEU A 266 22.33 -1.33 21.67
C LEU A 266 22.39 -1.94 23.07
N LYS A 267 22.79 -3.20 23.20
CA LYS A 267 22.99 -3.86 24.49
C LYS A 267 23.98 -3.09 25.39
N LYS A 268 25.08 -2.58 24.82
CA LYS A 268 26.06 -1.76 25.56
C LYS A 268 25.53 -0.39 25.98
N HIS A 269 24.56 0.15 25.25
CA HIS A 269 24.06 1.52 25.46
C HIS A 269 22.61 1.59 25.97
N MET A 270 22.04 0.48 26.45
CA MET A 270 20.72 0.45 27.09
C MET A 270 20.62 1.41 28.28
N ALA A 271 21.73 1.84 28.87
CA ALA A 271 21.79 2.72 30.03
C ALA A 271 21.33 4.18 29.81
N THR A 272 20.85 4.58 28.61
CA THR A 272 20.22 5.91 28.41
C THR A 272 18.90 5.82 27.65
N VAL A 273 17.98 5.01 28.19
CA VAL A 273 16.60 4.89 27.67
C VAL A 273 15.91 6.26 27.59
N ALA A 274 16.10 7.13 28.59
CA ALA A 274 15.39 8.41 28.71
C ALA A 274 15.60 9.35 27.51
N ASP A 275 16.82 9.44 26.98
CA ASP A 275 17.11 10.33 25.85
C ASP A 275 16.58 9.76 24.53
N LEU A 276 16.62 8.44 24.36
CA LEU A 276 16.08 7.76 23.18
C LEU A 276 14.55 7.81 23.14
N SER A 277 13.87 7.88 24.30
CA SER A 277 12.41 7.94 24.41
C SER A 277 11.85 9.36 24.56
N SER A 278 12.69 10.40 24.66
CA SER A 278 12.26 11.79 24.79
C SER A 278 11.45 12.27 23.57
N SER A 279 10.64 13.33 23.71
CA SER A 279 9.96 13.94 22.54
C SER A 279 10.98 14.56 21.57
N VAL A 280 10.58 14.79 20.32
CA VAL A 280 11.46 15.44 19.33
C VAL A 280 11.91 16.82 19.82
N ASP A 281 11.00 17.63 20.35
CA ASP A 281 11.31 18.98 20.81
C ASP A 281 12.20 18.99 22.06
N SER A 282 11.96 18.10 23.02
CA SER A 282 12.81 17.96 24.20
C SER A 282 14.22 17.53 23.82
N PHE A 283 14.36 16.61 22.86
CA PHE A 283 15.66 16.19 22.35
C PHE A 283 16.40 17.36 21.69
N ILE A 284 15.71 18.13 20.83
CA ILE A 284 16.32 19.28 20.15
C ILE A 284 16.74 20.36 21.16
N ALA A 285 15.87 20.72 22.10
CA ALA A 285 16.17 21.73 23.11
C ALA A 285 17.40 21.37 23.97
N LYS A 286 17.59 20.08 24.27
CA LYS A 286 18.74 19.60 25.05
C LYS A 286 20.08 19.76 24.33
N PHE A 287 20.11 19.65 23.00
CA PHE A 287 21.34 19.63 22.20
C PHE A 287 21.54 20.90 21.35
N SER A 288 20.58 21.82 21.30
CA SER A 288 20.65 23.03 20.47
C SER A 288 21.77 23.99 20.85
N ALA A 289 22.14 24.06 22.13
CA ALA A 289 23.22 24.92 22.63
C ALA A 289 24.63 24.29 22.53
N SER A 290 24.75 23.09 21.94
CA SER A 290 26.01 22.36 21.90
C SER A 290 26.81 22.68 20.62
N ASP A 291 28.11 22.99 20.73
CA ASP A 291 29.01 23.15 19.57
C ASP A 291 29.54 21.80 19.03
N VAL A 292 28.80 20.72 19.27
CA VAL A 292 29.20 19.39 18.81
C VAL A 292 29.04 19.29 17.30
N LYS A 293 30.03 18.68 16.64
CA LYS A 293 29.95 18.27 15.24
C LYS A 293 29.77 16.76 15.13
N VAL A 294 28.80 16.34 14.33
CA VAL A 294 28.46 14.93 14.05
C VAL A 294 29.09 14.51 12.72
N SER A 295 29.74 13.35 12.68
CA SER A 295 30.29 12.76 11.46
C SER A 295 29.48 11.56 10.98
N LEU A 296 29.72 11.11 9.75
CA LEU A 296 29.19 9.83 9.27
C LEU A 296 29.70 8.65 10.10
N ASP A 297 30.93 8.73 10.61
CA ASP A 297 31.48 7.70 11.49
C ASP A 297 30.72 7.61 12.81
N ASP A 298 30.22 8.72 13.37
CA ASP A 298 29.37 8.67 14.56
C ASP A 298 28.08 7.86 14.27
N ALA A 299 27.50 7.99 13.07
CA ALA A 299 26.35 7.20 12.65
C ALA A 299 26.69 5.71 12.42
N ARG A 300 27.85 5.41 11.82
CA ARG A 300 28.33 4.02 11.62
C ARG A 300 28.65 3.34 12.95
N GLN A 301 29.30 4.05 13.86
CA GLN A 301 29.62 3.58 15.22
C GLN A 301 28.39 3.31 16.07
N THR A 302 27.26 3.92 15.73
CA THR A 302 25.96 3.64 16.36
C THR A 302 25.12 2.59 15.61
N GLY A 303 25.69 1.96 14.58
CA GLY A 303 25.10 0.83 13.88
C GLY A 303 24.15 1.22 12.75
N SER A 304 24.18 2.46 12.28
CA SER A 304 23.43 2.88 11.09
C SER A 304 24.01 2.25 9.82
N CYS A 305 23.16 1.85 8.88
CA CYS A 305 23.61 1.36 7.56
C CYS A 305 23.86 2.53 6.60
N GLU A 306 24.76 2.35 5.64
CA GLU A 306 25.19 3.41 4.71
C GLU A 306 24.01 3.91 3.84
N TYR A 307 23.13 3.01 3.40
CA TYR A 307 21.91 3.37 2.66
C TYR A 307 20.98 4.29 3.47
N GLY A 308 20.77 3.99 4.74
CA GLY A 308 19.91 4.79 5.63
C GLY A 308 20.52 6.16 5.92
N ILE A 309 21.83 6.24 6.17
CA ILE A 309 22.56 7.49 6.36
C ILE A 309 22.38 8.38 5.11
N ARG A 310 22.66 7.84 3.93
CA ARG A 310 22.57 8.58 2.66
C ARG A 310 21.15 9.05 2.38
N SER A 311 20.17 8.16 2.47
CA SER A 311 18.76 8.48 2.25
C SER A 311 18.31 9.60 3.18
N TRP A 312 18.64 9.52 4.47
CA TRP A 312 18.25 10.55 5.44
C TRP A 312 18.92 11.91 5.13
N CYS A 313 20.25 11.93 4.92
CA CYS A 313 20.97 13.16 4.57
C CYS A 313 20.36 13.84 3.33
N GLN A 314 20.08 13.08 2.27
CA GLN A 314 19.44 13.58 1.05
C GLN A 314 18.00 14.07 1.30
N SER A 315 17.25 13.35 2.16
CA SER A 315 15.89 13.70 2.59
C SER A 315 15.80 14.99 3.39
N VAL A 316 16.88 15.44 4.03
CA VAL A 316 16.87 16.69 4.80
C VAL A 316 17.74 17.79 4.20
N GLY A 317 18.49 17.48 3.13
CA GLY A 317 19.33 18.42 2.40
C GLY A 317 20.74 18.58 2.97
N ILE A 318 21.21 17.63 3.77
CA ILE A 318 22.59 17.61 4.27
C ILE A 318 23.49 17.00 3.20
N ASP A 319 24.58 17.70 2.87
CA ASP A 319 25.61 17.18 1.99
C ASP A 319 26.46 16.12 2.69
N ILE A 320 26.39 14.88 2.19
CA ILE A 320 27.12 13.73 2.72
C ILE A 320 28.64 13.82 2.47
N ALA A 321 29.09 14.64 1.51
CA ALA A 321 30.51 14.84 1.27
C ALA A 321 31.21 15.61 2.40
N ARG A 322 30.44 16.28 3.28
CA ARG A 322 30.98 16.97 4.45
C ARG A 322 31.43 15.97 5.50
N VAL A 323 32.71 16.04 5.87
CA VAL A 323 33.31 15.16 6.90
C VAL A 323 32.58 15.27 8.25
N LYS A 324 32.16 16.48 8.61
CA LYS A 324 31.41 16.76 9.85
C LYS A 324 30.37 17.87 9.64
N VAL A 325 29.25 17.76 10.33
CA VAL A 325 28.12 18.70 10.26
C VAL A 325 27.81 19.21 11.67
N PRO A 326 27.56 20.52 11.87
CA PRO A 326 27.13 21.06 13.17
C PRO A 326 25.86 20.37 13.67
N VAL A 327 25.78 20.07 14.97
CA VAL A 327 24.61 19.40 15.54
C VAL A 327 23.33 20.22 15.34
N THR A 328 23.40 21.55 15.31
CA THR A 328 22.26 22.43 15.03
C THR A 328 21.61 22.11 13.68
N GLU A 329 22.41 21.95 12.63
CA GLU A 329 21.95 21.56 11.30
C GLU A 329 21.38 20.12 11.28
N ILE A 330 22.01 19.18 12.01
CA ILE A 330 21.47 17.82 12.18
C ILE A 330 20.10 17.86 12.88
N LEU A 331 19.92 18.70 13.90
CA LEU A 331 18.68 18.82 14.66
C LEU A 331 17.56 19.47 13.85
N GLU A 332 17.87 20.40 12.95
CA GLU A 332 16.90 20.92 11.98
C GLU A 332 16.42 19.84 11.00
N GLY A 333 17.35 19.02 10.50
CA GLY A 333 17.00 17.85 9.71
C GLY A 333 16.16 16.84 10.50
N PHE A 334 16.55 16.59 11.76
CA PHE A 334 15.87 15.65 12.66
C PHE A 334 14.43 16.10 12.98
N ARG A 335 14.18 17.41 13.11
CA ARG A 335 12.84 17.97 13.27
C ARG A 335 11.93 17.62 12.09
N LYS A 336 12.47 17.65 10.88
CA LYS A 336 11.72 17.35 9.63
C LYS A 336 11.50 15.85 9.46
N LEU A 337 12.50 15.04 9.79
CA LEU A 337 12.47 13.58 9.62
C LEU A 337 13.10 12.89 10.84
N PRO A 338 12.32 12.64 11.90
CA PRO A 338 12.85 12.07 13.13
C PRO A 338 13.10 10.56 12.98
N LEU A 339 14.38 10.16 13.03
CA LEU A 339 14.82 8.76 13.04
C LEU A 339 15.61 8.40 14.30
N SER A 340 15.43 7.17 14.79
CA SER A 340 16.13 6.69 15.99
C SER A 340 17.65 6.69 15.82
N GLU A 341 18.12 6.37 14.61
CA GLU A 341 19.51 6.33 14.19
C GLU A 341 20.20 7.70 14.34
N VAL A 342 19.48 8.77 13.97
CA VAL A 342 19.99 10.15 14.08
C VAL A 342 20.16 10.53 15.55
N ARG A 343 19.19 10.17 16.41
CA ARG A 343 19.35 10.39 17.87
C ARG A 343 20.58 9.70 18.41
N ARG A 344 20.81 8.44 18.02
CA ARG A 344 21.97 7.67 18.47
C ARG A 344 23.28 8.34 18.03
N ALA A 345 23.36 8.80 16.77
CA ALA A 345 24.52 9.49 16.25
C ALA A 345 24.82 10.80 17.02
N VAL A 346 23.80 11.62 17.29
CA VAL A 346 23.94 12.86 18.07
C VAL A 346 24.41 12.56 19.50
N LEU A 347 23.78 11.59 20.18
CA LEU A 347 24.16 11.18 21.54
C LEU A 347 25.61 10.69 21.61
N PHE A 348 26.03 9.90 20.61
CA PHE A 348 27.40 9.41 20.52
C PHE A 348 28.40 10.56 20.32
N ALA A 349 28.13 11.47 19.39
CA ALA A 349 28.96 12.64 19.13
C ALA A 349 29.09 13.53 20.38
N ALA A 350 27.99 13.76 21.11
CA ALA A 350 28.00 14.55 22.33
C ALA A 350 28.83 13.91 23.45
N ARG A 351 28.74 12.59 23.64
CA ARG A 351 29.59 11.85 24.60
C ARG A 351 31.06 11.92 24.22
N ARG A 352 31.38 11.67 22.95
CA ARG A 352 32.75 11.76 22.41
C ARG A 352 33.35 13.14 22.66
N HIS A 353 32.56 14.20 22.50
CA HIS A 353 33.00 15.56 22.76
C HIS A 353 33.29 15.82 24.25
N ARG A 354 32.40 15.37 25.16
CA ARG A 354 32.61 15.51 26.61
C ARG A 354 33.88 14.81 27.09
N VAL A 355 34.14 13.59 26.63
CA VAL A 355 35.37 12.85 26.98
C VAL A 355 36.62 13.60 26.55
N ARG A 356 36.60 14.26 25.38
CA ARG A 356 37.73 15.06 24.90
C ARG A 356 37.98 16.32 25.73
N LEU A 357 36.91 16.97 26.19
CA LEU A 357 37.06 18.13 27.07
C LEU A 357 37.67 17.72 28.42
N VAL A 358 37.24 16.59 28.99
CA VAL A 358 37.75 16.10 30.28
C VAL A 358 39.20 15.62 30.18
N ASN A 359 39.59 14.97 29.09
CA ASN A 359 40.96 14.44 28.92
C ASN A 359 41.95 15.44 28.30
N GLY A 360 41.47 16.57 27.81
CA GLY A 360 42.28 17.64 27.22
C GLY A 360 42.43 18.87 28.12
N SER A 361 41.82 18.85 29.30
CA SER A 361 42.07 19.76 30.42
C SER A 361 43.04 19.08 31.38
#